data_AF-A0A643J5K6-F1
#
_entry.id   AF-A0A643J5K6-F1
#
_cell.length_a   1.000
_cell.length_b   1.000
_cell.length_c   1.000
_cell.angle_alpha   90.00
_cell.angle_beta   90.00
_cell.angle_gamma   90.00
#
_symmetry.space_group_name_H-M   'P 1'
#
loop_
_entity.id
_entity.type
_entity.pdbx_description
1 polymer ?
#
loop_
_entity_poly.entity_id
_entity_poly.type
_entity_poly.pdbx_seq_one_letter_code
_entity_poly.pdbx_strand_id
1 'polypeptide(L)'
;MRHATWSRKNVQQAEEQKRGRGRRPASELSEQREREIAALAATVARQQKRLEELKEAQRRAQKAARRTYINQRKYAVGGLAQIAGLLEADPGFVLGLMLEAAEQRDRDGTWPSAVFERYKHRGDQVLAERAAARKRRKSTGDDEEDDDVEFGPAVVPMQENRYQEGAH
;
A
#
# COMPACT_ATOMS: atom_id res chain seq x y z
N MET A 1 68.53 -16.40 55.38
CA MET A 1 68.52 -16.91 53.98
C MET A 1 67.24 -17.73 53.79
N ARG A 2 66.24 -17.21 53.07
CA ARG A 2 64.96 -17.91 52.85
C ARG A 2 64.97 -18.51 51.44
N HIS A 3 65.19 -19.82 51.32
CA HIS A 3 65.05 -20.51 50.04
C HIS A 3 63.57 -20.79 49.77
N ALA A 4 63.07 -20.27 48.65
CA ALA A 4 61.72 -20.51 48.18
C ALA A 4 61.59 -21.98 47.73
N THR A 5 60.96 -22.82 48.55
CA THR A 5 60.49 -24.14 48.14
C THR A 5 59.25 -23.97 47.28
N TRP A 6 59.45 -23.73 45.99
CA TRP A 6 58.36 -23.75 45.02
C TRP A 6 57.85 -25.18 44.90
N SER A 7 56.65 -25.44 45.43
CA SER A 7 56.06 -26.78 45.52
C SER A 7 55.91 -27.39 44.12
N ARG A 8 56.38 -28.64 43.93
CA ARG A 8 56.22 -29.42 42.68
C ARG A 8 54.78 -29.39 42.13
N LYS A 9 53.81 -29.26 43.02
CA LYS A 9 52.38 -29.15 42.70
C LYS A 9 52.05 -27.87 41.91
N ASN A 10 52.70 -26.76 42.23
CA ASN A 10 52.53 -25.48 41.53
C ASN A 10 53.24 -25.49 40.16
N VAL A 11 54.33 -26.25 40.02
CA VAL A 11 55.02 -26.43 38.74
C VAL A 11 54.18 -27.25 37.78
N GLN A 12 53.59 -28.35 38.26
CA GLN A 12 52.69 -29.20 37.47
C GLN A 12 51.42 -28.47 37.03
N GLN A 13 50.78 -27.70 37.92
CA GLN A 13 49.63 -26.87 37.54
C GLN A 13 50.00 -25.78 36.52
N ALA A 14 51.18 -25.17 36.65
CA ALA A 14 51.65 -24.18 35.69
C ALA A 14 52.03 -24.81 34.33
N GLU A 15 52.50 -26.05 34.30
CA GLU A 15 52.79 -26.80 33.07
C GLU A 15 51.52 -27.32 32.37
N GLU A 16 50.51 -27.79 33.11
CA GLU A 16 49.19 -28.13 32.56
C GLU A 16 48.47 -26.90 31.99
N GLN A 17 48.53 -25.76 32.68
CA GLN A 17 47.99 -24.50 32.16
C GLN A 17 48.74 -23.97 30.92
N LYS A 18 50.01 -24.34 30.73
CA LYS A 18 50.80 -24.01 29.53
C LYS A 18 50.56 -24.99 28.38
N ARG A 19 50.31 -26.27 28.68
CA ARG A 19 49.96 -27.30 27.67
C ARG A 19 48.58 -27.05 27.04
N GLY A 20 47.66 -26.37 27.73
CA GLY A 20 46.35 -25.98 27.19
C GLY A 20 46.33 -24.66 26.39
N ARG A 21 47.45 -23.95 26.23
CA ARG A 21 47.50 -22.61 25.60
C ARG A 21 48.01 -22.58 24.16
N GLY A 22 48.24 -23.73 23.54
CA GLY A 22 48.77 -23.81 22.18
C GLY A 22 47.84 -24.60 21.27
N ARG A 23 47.14 -23.91 20.37
CA ARG A 23 46.30 -24.45 19.29
C ARG A 23 44.90 -24.91 19.74
N ARG A 24 43.92 -24.00 19.60
CA ARG A 24 42.51 -24.42 19.48
C ARG A 24 42.45 -25.45 18.33
N PRO A 25 41.88 -26.65 18.54
CA PRO A 25 41.82 -27.65 17.49
C PRO A 25 41.07 -27.05 16.29
N ALA A 26 41.55 -27.32 15.08
CA ALA A 26 40.98 -26.74 13.85
C ALA A 26 39.46 -26.98 13.73
N SER A 27 38.97 -28.04 14.38
CA SER A 27 37.55 -28.39 14.53
C SER A 27 36.74 -27.36 15.34
N GLU A 28 37.27 -26.77 16.41
CA GLU A 28 36.53 -25.76 17.19
C GLU A 28 36.39 -24.44 16.43
N LEU A 29 37.43 -24.07 15.65
CA LEU A 29 37.37 -22.90 14.79
C LEU A 29 36.44 -23.12 13.59
N SER A 30 36.35 -24.35 13.05
CA SER A 30 35.37 -24.68 12.01
C SER A 30 33.95 -24.69 12.56
N GLU A 31 33.72 -25.28 13.74
CA GLU A 31 32.40 -25.25 14.39
C GLU A 31 31.93 -23.82 14.72
N GLN A 32 32.83 -22.95 15.17
CA GLN A 32 32.50 -21.53 15.40
C GLN A 32 32.11 -20.82 14.09
N ARG A 33 32.86 -21.05 13.01
CA ARG A 33 32.54 -20.51 11.68
C ARG A 33 31.24 -21.08 11.14
N GLU A 34 30.96 -22.37 11.33
CA GLU A 34 29.70 -23.00 10.91
C GLU A 34 28.50 -22.40 11.65
N ARG A 35 28.63 -22.16 12.97
CA ARG A 35 27.59 -21.48 13.76
C ARG A 35 27.39 -20.04 13.31
N GLU A 36 28.46 -19.33 12.99
CA GLU A 36 28.40 -17.96 12.48
C GLU A 36 27.75 -17.91 11.08
N ILE A 37 28.12 -18.82 10.18
CA ILE A 37 27.48 -18.98 8.87
C ILE A 37 25.99 -19.31 9.04
N ALA A 38 25.63 -20.20 9.96
CA ALA A 38 24.24 -20.55 10.23
C ALA A 38 23.44 -19.36 10.80
N ALA A 39 24.04 -18.57 11.68
CA ALA A 39 23.42 -17.35 12.24
C ALA A 39 23.21 -16.28 11.16
N LEU A 40 24.20 -16.09 10.28
CA LEU A 40 24.10 -15.18 9.14
C LEU A 40 23.05 -15.67 8.14
N ALA A 41 23.02 -16.96 7.81
CA ALA A 41 22.00 -17.56 6.95
C ALA A 41 20.59 -17.39 7.52
N ALA A 42 20.40 -17.59 8.84
CA ALA A 42 19.13 -17.36 9.51
C ALA A 42 18.70 -15.88 9.44
N THR A 43 19.66 -14.95 9.56
CA THR A 43 19.40 -13.52 9.43
C THR A 43 18.99 -13.15 8.00
N VAL A 44 19.68 -13.67 6.99
CA VAL A 44 19.34 -13.48 5.57
C VAL A 44 17.95 -14.05 5.27
N ALA A 45 17.62 -15.25 5.78
CA ALA A 45 16.31 -15.85 5.60
C ALA A 45 15.19 -14.99 6.20
N ARG A 46 15.41 -14.40 7.39
CA ARG A 46 14.46 -13.46 8.01
C ARG A 46 14.29 -12.19 7.17
N GLN A 47 15.38 -11.63 6.64
CA GLN A 47 15.33 -10.45 5.78
C GLN A 47 14.61 -10.73 4.46
N GLN A 48 14.85 -11.90 3.84
CA GLN A 48 14.16 -12.33 2.63
C GLN A 48 12.66 -12.48 2.86
N LYS A 49 12.26 -13.15 3.95
CA LYS A 49 10.84 -13.27 4.33
C LYS A 49 10.21 -11.89 4.53
N ARG A 50 10.91 -10.97 5.22
CA ARG A 50 10.42 -9.60 5.42
C ARG A 50 10.26 -8.85 4.10
N LEU A 51 11.20 -9.01 3.18
CA LEU A 51 11.15 -8.40 1.86
C LEU A 51 9.99 -8.97 1.03
N GLU A 52 9.72 -10.27 1.12
CA GLU A 52 8.58 -10.92 0.49
C GLU A 52 7.25 -10.41 1.07
N GLU A 53 7.12 -10.33 2.40
CA GLU A 53 5.94 -9.75 3.06
C GLU A 53 5.67 -8.31 2.60
N LEU A 54 6.72 -7.49 2.46
CA LEU A 54 6.59 -6.11 1.96
C LEU A 54 6.15 -6.07 0.50
N LYS A 55 6.69 -6.93 -0.35
CA LYS A 55 6.27 -7.06 -1.76
C LYS A 55 4.81 -7.50 -1.86
N GLU A 56 4.38 -8.46 -1.04
CA GLU A 56 2.99 -8.89 -0.98
C GLU A 56 2.07 -7.78 -0.49
N ALA A 57 2.45 -7.05 0.57
CA ALA A 57 1.70 -5.92 1.08
C ALA A 57 1.56 -4.83 0.00
N GLN A 58 2.63 -4.53 -0.74
CA GLN A 58 2.58 -3.59 -1.86
C GLN A 58 1.63 -4.07 -2.97
N ARG A 59 1.70 -5.34 -3.36
CA ARG A 59 0.79 -5.93 -4.37
C ARG A 59 -0.67 -5.85 -3.92
N ARG A 60 -0.94 -6.16 -2.64
CA ARG A 60 -2.29 -6.06 -2.04
C ARG A 60 -2.78 -4.60 -2.06
N ALA A 61 -1.92 -3.65 -1.66
CA ALA A 61 -2.24 -2.22 -1.69
C ALA A 61 -2.54 -1.72 -3.11
N GLN A 62 -1.73 -2.10 -4.10
CA GLN A 62 -1.97 -1.74 -5.50
C GLN A 62 -3.30 -2.33 -6.02
N LYS A 63 -3.60 -3.59 -5.70
CA LYS A 63 -4.87 -4.22 -6.07
C LYS A 63 -6.07 -3.53 -5.43
N ALA A 64 -5.95 -3.16 -4.15
CA ALA A 64 -6.96 -2.41 -3.43
C ALA A 64 -7.18 -1.03 -4.06
N ALA A 65 -6.11 -0.27 -4.30
CA ALA A 65 -6.19 1.04 -4.96
C ALA A 65 -6.85 0.95 -6.36
N ARG A 66 -6.47 -0.05 -7.16
CA ARG A 66 -7.10 -0.29 -8.47
C ARG A 66 -8.59 -0.59 -8.35
N ARG A 67 -9.00 -1.40 -7.36
CA ARG A 67 -10.42 -1.69 -7.10
C ARG A 67 -11.17 -0.43 -6.70
N THR A 68 -10.62 0.37 -5.80
CA THR A 68 -11.21 1.65 -5.38
C THR A 68 -11.40 2.58 -6.57
N TYR A 69 -10.37 2.74 -7.40
CA TYR A 69 -10.45 3.56 -8.62
C TYR A 69 -11.55 3.08 -9.58
N ILE A 70 -11.61 1.77 -9.86
CA ILE A 70 -12.64 1.22 -10.75
C ILE A 70 -14.04 1.42 -10.17
N ASN A 71 -14.23 1.17 -8.87
CA ASN A 71 -15.51 1.38 -8.22
C ASN A 71 -15.91 2.85 -8.23
N GLN A 72 -14.96 3.75 -7.99
CA GLN A 72 -15.21 5.18 -8.10
C GLN A 72 -15.68 5.55 -9.51
N ARG A 73 -15.02 5.04 -10.55
CA ARG A 73 -15.44 5.27 -11.94
C ARG A 73 -16.86 4.74 -12.21
N LYS A 74 -17.21 3.58 -11.66
CA LYS A 74 -18.58 3.02 -11.78
C LYS A 74 -19.63 3.92 -11.10
N TYR A 75 -19.35 4.36 -9.88
CA TYR A 75 -20.26 5.26 -9.16
C TYR A 75 -20.43 6.60 -9.87
N ALA A 76 -19.35 7.16 -10.42
CA ALA A 76 -19.43 8.39 -11.20
C ALA A 76 -20.36 8.23 -12.42
N VAL A 77 -20.28 7.11 -13.15
CA VAL A 77 -21.18 6.83 -14.28
C VAL A 77 -22.64 6.67 -13.80
N GLY A 78 -22.88 6.00 -12.68
CA GLY A 78 -24.22 5.94 -12.07
C GLY A 78 -24.75 7.33 -11.67
N GLY A 79 -23.89 8.19 -11.11
CA GLY A 79 -24.24 9.58 -10.81
C GLY A 79 -24.57 10.40 -12.06
N LEU A 80 -23.93 10.14 -13.20
CA LEU A 80 -24.30 10.78 -14.47
C LEU A 80 -25.70 10.35 -14.92
N ALA A 81 -26.07 9.07 -14.77
CA ALA A 81 -27.42 8.59 -15.06
C ALA A 81 -28.46 9.27 -14.15
N GLN A 82 -28.15 9.46 -12.87
CA GLN A 82 -29.01 10.21 -11.96
C GLN A 82 -29.18 11.67 -12.38
N ILE A 83 -28.09 12.35 -12.75
CA ILE A 83 -28.16 13.73 -13.25
C ILE A 83 -29.01 13.82 -14.52
N ALA A 84 -28.95 12.81 -15.39
CA ALA A 84 -29.75 12.72 -16.60
C ALA A 84 -31.22 12.32 -16.34
N GLY A 85 -31.63 12.07 -15.09
CA GLY A 85 -32.99 11.62 -14.75
C GLY A 85 -33.27 10.17 -15.12
N LEU A 86 -32.23 9.35 -15.32
CA LEU A 86 -32.33 7.95 -15.75
C LEU A 86 -32.06 6.96 -14.61
N LEU A 87 -31.99 7.41 -13.35
CA LEU A 87 -31.70 6.51 -12.22
C LEU A 87 -32.82 5.49 -11.96
N GLU A 88 -34.07 5.90 -12.15
CA GLU A 88 -35.26 5.06 -11.97
C GLU A 88 -35.64 4.29 -13.24
N ALA A 89 -34.96 4.56 -14.35
CA ALA A 89 -35.20 3.85 -15.60
C ALA A 89 -34.69 2.40 -15.51
N ASP A 90 -35.27 1.53 -16.33
CA ASP A 90 -34.81 0.13 -16.42
C ASP A 90 -33.31 0.07 -16.77
N PRO A 91 -32.49 -0.70 -16.04
CA PRO A 91 -31.05 -0.77 -16.29
C PRO A 91 -30.70 -1.26 -17.70
N GLY A 92 -31.53 -2.12 -18.29
CA GLY A 92 -31.39 -2.58 -19.66
C GLY A 92 -31.63 -1.47 -20.67
N PHE A 93 -32.62 -0.60 -20.43
CA PHE A 93 -32.86 0.59 -21.26
C PHE A 93 -31.66 1.56 -21.23
N VAL A 94 -31.15 1.88 -20.04
CA VAL A 94 -29.99 2.78 -19.88
C VAL A 94 -28.75 2.19 -20.56
N LEU A 95 -28.51 0.89 -20.39
CA LEU A 95 -27.42 0.20 -21.07
C LEU A 95 -27.60 0.24 -22.59
N GLY A 96 -28.82 0.02 -23.08
CA GLY A 96 -29.16 0.09 -24.50
C GLY A 96 -28.78 1.44 -25.13
N LEU A 97 -29.13 2.56 -24.47
CA LEU A 97 -28.74 3.90 -24.94
C LEU A 97 -27.22 4.09 -25.00
N MET A 98 -26.49 3.57 -24.01
CA MET A 98 -25.02 3.66 -23.99
C MET A 98 -24.39 2.81 -25.09
N LEU A 99 -24.95 1.63 -25.37
CA LEU A 99 -24.51 0.75 -26.45
C LEU A 99 -24.76 1.38 -27.81
N GLU A 100 -25.93 1.98 -28.03
CA GLU A 100 -26.25 2.66 -29.30
C GLU A 100 -25.24 3.78 -29.62
N ALA A 101 -24.87 4.59 -28.62
CA ALA A 101 -23.84 5.60 -28.76
C ALA A 101 -22.44 5.00 -29.03
N ALA A 102 -22.10 3.88 -28.38
CA ALA A 102 -20.83 3.19 -28.60
C ALA A 102 -20.74 2.58 -30.00
N GLU A 103 -21.80 1.92 -30.46
CA GLU A 103 -21.90 1.33 -31.80
C GLU A 103 -21.83 2.40 -32.90
N GLN A 104 -22.46 3.55 -32.69
CA GLN A 104 -22.33 4.68 -33.61
C GLN A 104 -20.88 5.13 -33.74
N ARG A 105 -20.18 5.29 -32.61
CA ARG A 105 -18.75 5.64 -32.61
C ARG A 105 -17.91 4.60 -33.34
N ASP A 106 -18.15 3.31 -33.09
CA ASP A 106 -17.39 2.22 -33.68
C ASP A 106 -17.61 2.16 -35.21
N ARG A 107 -18.84 2.43 -35.66
CA ARG A 107 -19.17 2.57 -37.09
C ARG A 107 -18.44 3.74 -37.75
N ASP A 108 -18.43 4.89 -37.08
CA ASP A 108 -17.85 6.11 -37.61
C ASP A 108 -16.31 6.17 -37.43
N GLY A 109 -15.73 5.22 -36.66
CA GLY A 109 -14.31 5.10 -36.32
C GLY A 109 -13.80 6.18 -35.35
N THR A 110 -14.39 7.37 -35.40
CA THR A 110 -14.18 8.49 -34.49
C THR A 110 -15.49 9.25 -34.35
N TRP A 111 -15.69 9.99 -33.25
CA TRP A 111 -16.76 10.99 -33.25
C TRP A 111 -16.36 12.14 -34.17
N PRO A 112 -17.21 12.59 -35.11
CA PRO A 112 -17.02 13.87 -35.76
C PRO A 112 -16.85 14.95 -34.69
N SER A 113 -15.78 15.76 -34.78
CA SER A 113 -15.39 16.69 -33.71
C SER A 113 -16.55 17.60 -33.28
N ALA A 114 -17.37 18.06 -34.21
CA ALA A 114 -18.55 18.88 -33.92
C ALA A 114 -19.62 18.16 -33.08
N VAL A 115 -19.84 16.86 -33.32
CA VAL A 115 -20.83 16.05 -32.58
C VAL A 115 -20.34 15.82 -31.16
N PHE A 116 -19.08 15.42 -31.01
CA PHE A 116 -18.44 15.25 -29.71
C PHE A 116 -18.48 16.54 -28.88
N GLU A 117 -18.04 17.65 -29.45
CA GLU A 117 -17.99 18.94 -28.75
C GLU A 117 -19.39 19.42 -28.36
N ARG A 118 -20.43 19.17 -29.18
CA ARG A 118 -21.81 19.49 -28.82
C ARG A 118 -22.27 18.74 -27.57
N TYR A 119 -22.08 17.42 -27.53
CA TYR A 119 -22.48 16.60 -26.38
C TYR A 119 -21.66 16.94 -25.14
N LYS A 120 -20.35 17.12 -25.30
CA LYS A 120 -19.44 17.54 -24.22
C LYS A 120 -19.86 18.88 -23.64
N HIS A 121 -20.05 19.90 -24.46
CA HIS A 121 -20.45 21.23 -24.01
C HIS A 121 -21.77 21.18 -23.23
N ARG A 122 -22.75 20.40 -23.69
CA ARG A 122 -24.01 20.24 -22.96
C ARG A 122 -23.80 19.57 -21.60
N GLY A 123 -22.98 18.52 -21.54
CA GLY A 123 -22.65 17.83 -20.30
C GLY A 123 -21.90 18.73 -19.31
N ASP A 124 -20.85 19.41 -19.76
CA ASP A 124 -20.01 20.30 -18.95
C ASP A 124 -20.85 21.45 -18.37
N GLN A 125 -21.79 22.01 -19.15
CA GLN A 125 -22.73 23.02 -18.67
C GLN A 125 -23.56 22.51 -17.49
N VAL A 126 -24.20 21.34 -17.62
CA VAL A 126 -25.04 20.76 -16.56
C VAL A 126 -24.21 20.45 -15.30
N LEU A 127 -22.99 19.92 -15.47
CA LEU A 127 -22.09 19.65 -14.35
C LEU A 127 -21.66 20.93 -13.64
N ALA A 128 -21.34 21.99 -14.39
CA ALA A 128 -20.97 23.29 -13.85
C ALA A 128 -22.13 23.95 -13.08
N GLU A 129 -23.35 23.91 -13.63
CA GLU A 129 -24.55 24.43 -12.98
C GLU A 129 -24.80 23.73 -11.63
N ARG A 130 -24.68 22.40 -11.58
CA ARG A 130 -24.82 21.64 -10.33
C ARG A 130 -23.69 21.92 -9.33
N ALA A 131 -22.45 22.02 -9.78
CA ALA A 131 -21.33 22.38 -8.92
C ALA A 131 -21.52 23.79 -8.31
N ALA A 132 -22.01 24.74 -9.10
CA ALA A 132 -22.35 26.08 -8.62
C ALA A 132 -23.50 26.04 -7.61
N ALA A 133 -24.55 25.24 -7.85
CA ALA A 133 -25.66 25.08 -6.92
C ALA A 133 -25.22 24.50 -5.57
N ARG A 134 -24.36 23.48 -5.57
CA ARG A 134 -23.78 22.91 -4.33
C ARG A 134 -22.94 23.94 -3.57
N LYS A 135 -22.08 24.70 -4.27
CA LYS A 135 -21.27 25.75 -3.64
C LYS A 135 -22.14 26.84 -3.00
N ARG A 136 -23.24 27.22 -3.65
CA ARG A 136 -24.21 28.18 -3.09
C ARG A 136 -24.85 27.66 -1.81
N ARG A 137 -25.35 26.41 -1.80
CA ARG A 137 -25.90 25.77 -0.60
C ARG A 137 -24.89 25.72 0.55
N LYS A 138 -23.64 25.32 0.27
CA LYS A 138 -22.59 25.27 1.30
C LYS A 138 -22.24 26.64 1.88
N SER A 139 -22.40 27.72 1.11
CA SER A 139 -22.16 29.09 1.59
C SER A 139 -23.32 29.70 2.40
N THR A 140 -24.53 29.13 2.30
CA THR A 140 -25.73 29.68 2.97
C THR A 140 -26.02 29.08 4.34
N GLY A 141 -25.19 28.15 4.84
CA GLY A 141 -25.20 27.76 6.26
C GLY A 141 -26.40 26.95 6.74
N ASP A 142 -27.20 26.37 5.83
CA ASP A 142 -28.15 25.32 6.19
C ASP A 142 -27.44 23.97 6.12
N ASP A 143 -26.94 23.53 7.28
CA ASP A 143 -26.51 22.16 7.53
C ASP A 143 -27.78 21.28 7.65
N GLU A 144 -28.45 21.01 6.53
CA GLU A 144 -29.31 19.81 6.43
C GLU A 144 -28.46 18.67 5.84
N GLU A 145 -28.33 17.61 6.64
CA GLU A 145 -27.69 16.34 6.32
C GLU A 145 -28.36 15.66 5.11
N ASP A 146 -28.06 16.12 3.90
CA ASP A 146 -28.32 15.33 2.70
C ASP A 146 -27.13 14.38 2.48
N ASP A 147 -27.44 13.09 2.28
CA ASP A 147 -26.53 11.98 1.96
C ASP A 147 -25.60 12.30 0.79
N ASP A 148 -24.57 13.09 1.05
CA ASP A 148 -23.54 13.44 0.08
C ASP A 148 -22.61 12.25 -0.07
N VAL A 149 -22.82 11.46 -1.13
CA VAL A 149 -21.78 10.61 -1.70
C VAL A 149 -20.67 11.56 -2.19
N GLU A 150 -19.76 11.89 -1.27
CA GLU A 150 -18.64 12.80 -1.45
C GLU A 150 -17.72 12.27 -2.55
N PHE A 151 -17.99 12.68 -3.79
CA PHE A 151 -17.07 12.49 -4.92
C PHE A 151 -16.10 13.67 -5.00
N GLY A 152 -15.35 13.89 -3.92
CA GLY A 152 -14.20 14.79 -3.87
C GLY A 152 -12.92 14.08 -4.33
N PRO A 153 -11.89 14.81 -4.80
CA PRO A 153 -10.58 14.22 -5.06
C PRO A 153 -10.03 13.67 -3.75
N ALA A 154 -9.71 12.38 -3.74
CA ALA A 154 -9.29 11.63 -2.57
C ALA A 154 -8.14 12.32 -1.81
N VAL A 155 -8.48 13.01 -0.72
CA VAL A 155 -7.52 13.28 0.35
C VAL A 155 -7.25 11.93 0.99
N VAL A 156 -6.06 11.40 0.72
CA VAL A 156 -5.55 10.21 1.39
C VAL A 156 -5.61 10.47 2.90
N PRO A 157 -6.25 9.62 3.73
CA PRO A 157 -6.13 9.78 5.17
C PRO A 157 -4.68 9.45 5.52
N MET A 158 -3.88 10.49 5.74
CA MET A 158 -2.53 10.39 6.27
C MET A 158 -2.68 9.99 7.74
N GLN A 159 -2.79 8.68 7.99
CA GLN A 159 -2.73 8.13 9.33
C GLN A 159 -1.31 8.37 9.86
N GLU A 160 -1.15 9.47 10.59
CA GLU A 160 -0.04 9.68 11.52
C GLU A 160 -0.15 8.62 12.62
N ASN A 161 0.47 7.46 12.39
CA ASN A 161 0.77 6.53 13.47
C ASN A 161 1.88 7.13 14.33
N ARG A 162 1.48 8.00 15.26
CA ARG A 162 2.28 8.44 16.40
C ARG A 162 2.54 7.22 17.28
N TYR A 163 3.68 6.55 17.07
CA TYR A 163 4.21 5.61 18.03
C TYR A 163 4.55 6.38 19.32
N GLN A 164 3.76 6.16 20.36
CA GLN A 164 4.15 6.51 21.73
C GLN A 164 5.24 5.53 22.16
N GLU A 165 6.45 6.06 22.38
CA GLU A 165 7.46 5.40 23.20
C GLU A 165 6.91 5.27 24.63
N GLY A 166 6.56 4.05 25.02
CA GLY A 166 6.30 3.67 26.40
C GLY A 166 7.56 3.04 26.97
N ALA A 167 8.35 3.84 27.69
CA ALA A 167 9.30 3.34 28.66
C ALA A 167 8.53 2.77 29.87
N HIS A 168 8.78 1.52 30.23
CA HIS A 168 8.72 0.99 31.60
C HIS A 168 9.50 -0.33 31.68
#